data_AF-A0A9E3UZE3-F1
#
_entry.id   AF-A0A9E3UZE3-F1
#
_cell.length_a   1.000
_cell.length_b   1.000
_cell.length_c   1.000
_cell.angle_alpha   90.00
_cell.angle_beta   90.00
_cell.angle_gamma   90.00
#
_symmetry.space_group_name_H-M   'P 1'
#
loop_
_entity.id
_entity.type
_entity.pdbx_description
1 polymer ?
#
loop_
_entity_poly.entity_id
_entity_poly.type
_entity_poly.pdbx_seq_one_letter_code
_entity_poly.pdbx_strand_id
1 'polypeptide(L)'
;MNVQLSEHWERFVQDEVRSGRYSSEAAVLEEALTLLKRREQQEARTEVTGITESRSIDAIIDDVMSDLPEEVLGRLPIDGAAQHDHYIYGMPKRSS
;
A
#
# COMPACT_ATOMS: atom_id res chain seq x y z
N MET A 1 14.65 -24.99 -19.60
CA MET A 1 13.55 -25.22 -18.64
C MET A 1 12.26 -25.02 -19.41
N ASN A 2 11.42 -26.06 -19.52
CA ASN A 2 10.16 -25.98 -20.27
C ASN A 2 9.06 -25.60 -19.28
N VAL A 3 8.36 -24.49 -19.50
CA VAL A 3 7.25 -24.06 -18.65
C VAL A 3 5.97 -24.44 -19.37
N GLN A 4 5.16 -25.31 -18.76
CA GLN A 4 3.87 -25.69 -19.33
C GLN A 4 2.84 -24.62 -18.99
N LEU A 5 2.22 -24.04 -20.00
CA LEU A 5 1.10 -23.12 -19.85
C LEU A 5 -0.18 -23.93 -19.63
N SER A 6 -1.18 -23.34 -18.96
CA SER A 6 -2.50 -23.96 -18.88
C SER A 6 -3.26 -23.78 -20.19
N GLU A 7 -4.24 -24.63 -20.47
CA GLU A 7 -5.03 -24.56 -21.72
C GLU A 7 -5.64 -23.18 -21.98
N HIS A 8 -6.02 -22.47 -20.93
CA HIS A 8 -6.57 -21.12 -21.05
C HIS A 8 -5.54 -20.13 -21.60
N TRP A 9 -4.32 -20.18 -21.08
CA TRP A 9 -3.24 -19.30 -21.51
C TRP A 9 -2.73 -19.65 -22.92
N GLU A 10 -2.69 -20.93 -23.27
CA GLU A 10 -2.34 -21.34 -24.64
C GLU A 10 -3.35 -20.82 -25.67
N ARG A 11 -4.65 -20.92 -25.37
CA ARG A 11 -5.71 -20.37 -26.24
C ARG A 11 -5.57 -18.86 -26.41
N PHE A 12 -5.29 -18.14 -25.33
CA PHE A 12 -5.08 -16.69 -25.37
C PHE A 12 -3.89 -16.32 -26.26
N VAL A 13 -2.74 -17.00 -26.09
CA VAL A 13 -1.54 -16.74 -26.88
C VAL A 13 -1.78 -17.04 -28.37
N GLN A 14 -2.47 -18.15 -28.69
CA GLN A 14 -2.82 -18.48 -30.07
C GLN A 14 -3.76 -17.46 -30.70
N ASP A 15 -4.73 -16.92 -29.96
CA ASP A 15 -5.65 -15.91 -30.45
C ASP A 15 -4.93 -14.59 -30.74
N GLU A 16 -4.03 -14.16 -29.85
CA GLU A 16 -3.22 -12.95 -30.04
C GLU A 16 -2.25 -13.06 -31.24
N VAL A 17 -1.69 -14.25 -31.51
CA VAL A 17 -0.89 -14.47 -32.73
C VAL A 17 -1.78 -14.48 -33.98
N ARG A 18 -2.95 -15.15 -33.94
CA ARG A 18 -3.91 -15.16 -35.06
C ARG A 18 -4.47 -13.79 -35.38
N SER A 19 -4.61 -12.93 -34.38
CA SER A 19 -5.03 -11.53 -34.55
C SER A 19 -4.04 -10.71 -35.38
N GLY A 20 -2.81 -11.20 -35.57
CA GLY A 20 -1.74 -10.51 -36.28
C GLY A 20 -1.04 -9.44 -35.44
N ARG A 21 -1.42 -9.27 -34.17
CA ARG A 21 -0.78 -8.31 -33.25
C ARG A 21 0.65 -8.74 -32.89
N TYR A 22 0.91 -10.05 -32.82
CA TYR A 22 2.23 -10.59 -32.50
C TYR A 22 2.64 -11.63 -33.56
N SER A 23 3.93 -11.65 -33.90
CA SER A 23 4.49 -12.51 -34.94
C SER A 23 4.72 -13.96 -34.48
N SER A 24 4.72 -14.21 -33.17
CA SER A 24 4.93 -15.55 -32.59
C SER A 24 4.43 -15.62 -31.15
N GLU A 25 4.25 -16.84 -30.63
CA GLU A 25 3.92 -17.08 -29.22
C GLU A 25 4.98 -16.50 -28.28
N ALA A 26 6.26 -16.61 -28.67
CA ALA A 26 7.38 -16.05 -27.91
C ALA A 26 7.27 -14.52 -27.80
N ALA A 27 6.86 -13.82 -28.87
CA ALA A 27 6.68 -12.37 -28.82
C ALA A 27 5.58 -11.95 -27.83
N VAL A 28 4.50 -12.74 -27.71
CA VAL A 28 3.43 -12.49 -26.72
C VAL A 28 3.99 -12.64 -25.30
N LEU A 29 4.76 -13.71 -25.06
CA LEU A 29 5.33 -13.98 -23.74
C LEU A 29 6.42 -12.97 -23.35
N GLU A 30 7.25 -12.54 -24.28
CA GLU A 30 8.26 -11.49 -24.05
C GLU A 30 7.61 -10.17 -23.65
N GLU A 31 6.53 -9.77 -24.31
CA GLU A 31 5.78 -8.57 -23.94
C GLU A 31 5.15 -8.74 -22.55
N ALA A 32 4.50 -9.88 -22.27
CA ALA A 32 3.92 -10.17 -20.96
C ALA A 32 4.96 -10.11 -19.83
N LEU A 33 6.14 -10.72 -20.03
CA LEU A 33 7.24 -10.67 -19.06
C LEU A 33 7.82 -9.25 -18.92
N THR A 34 7.88 -8.49 -20.01
CA THR A 34 8.31 -7.08 -19.99
C THR A 34 7.34 -6.22 -19.18
N LEU A 35 6.03 -6.44 -19.33
CA LEU A 35 4.99 -5.76 -18.56
C LEU A 35 5.06 -6.12 -17.07
N LEU A 36 5.26 -7.40 -16.74
CA LEU A 36 5.45 -7.86 -15.36
C LEU A 36 6.68 -7.23 -14.71
N LYS A 37 7.83 -7.25 -15.39
CA LYS A 37 9.07 -6.65 -14.89
C LYS A 37 8.95 -5.14 -14.69
N ARG A 38 8.25 -4.45 -15.60
CA ARG A 38 7.98 -3.01 -15.48
C ARG A 38 7.09 -2.72 -14.26
N ARG A 39 6.07 -3.54 -14.02
CA ARG A 39 5.20 -3.42 -12.86
C ARG A 39 5.97 -3.59 -11.56
N GLU A 40 6.82 -4.62 -11.46
CA GLU A 40 7.67 -4.84 -10.28
C GLU A 40 8.57 -3.63 -10.00
N GLN A 41 9.18 -3.03 -11.03
CA GLN A 41 10.00 -1.81 -10.87
C GLN A 41 9.17 -0.60 -10.46
N GLN A 42 7.92 -0.49 -10.91
CA GLN A 42 6.99 0.56 -10.49
C GLN A 42 6.54 0.36 -9.05
N GLU A 43 6.25 -0.86 -8.63
CA GLU A 43 5.92 -1.20 -7.25
C GLU A 43 7.11 -0.90 -6.33
N ALA A 44 8.34 -1.30 -6.68
CA ALA A 44 9.54 -0.95 -5.93
C ALA A 44 9.79 0.57 -5.86
N ARG A 45 9.45 1.32 -6.92
CA ARG A 45 9.52 2.80 -6.92
C ARG A 45 8.38 3.44 -6.11
N THR A 46 7.22 2.79 -6.07
CA THR A 46 6.03 3.24 -5.34
C THR A 46 6.14 2.91 -3.86
N GLU A 47 6.83 1.84 -3.45
CA GLU A 47 7.15 1.59 -2.03
C GLU A 47 7.98 2.73 -1.41
N VAL A 48 8.84 3.38 -2.20
CA VAL A 48 9.60 4.57 -1.77
C VAL A 48 8.76 5.86 -1.80
N THR A 49 7.67 5.90 -2.59
CA THR A 49 6.80 7.09 -2.76
C THR A 49 5.49 7.00 -1.96
N GLY A 50 5.12 5.81 -1.49
CA GLY A 50 3.93 5.52 -0.69
C GLY A 50 4.03 5.99 0.76
N ILE A 51 5.21 6.42 1.19
CA ILE A 51 5.41 7.22 2.41
C ILE A 51 5.24 8.73 2.18
N THR A 52 5.07 9.18 0.94
CA THR A 52 4.97 10.61 0.58
C THR A 52 3.59 11.01 0.05
N GLU A 53 2.83 10.11 -0.58
CA GLU A 53 1.48 10.45 -1.10
C GLU A 53 0.33 10.22 -0.12
N SER A 54 0.47 9.34 0.86
CA SER A 54 -0.30 9.46 2.09
C SER A 54 0.46 10.42 2.98
N ARG A 55 -0.12 11.59 3.28
CA ARG A 55 0.43 12.53 4.28
C ARG A 55 1.04 11.73 5.42
N SER A 56 2.30 11.99 5.76
CA SER A 56 2.95 11.30 6.86
C SER A 56 2.08 11.43 8.11
N ILE A 57 2.13 10.43 8.99
CA ILE A 57 1.36 10.46 10.24
C ILE A 57 1.63 11.77 10.99
N ASP A 58 2.87 12.27 10.95
CA ASP A 58 3.25 13.57 11.51
C ASP A 58 2.50 14.74 10.87
N ALA A 59 2.42 14.79 9.53
CA ALA A 59 1.69 15.85 8.83
C ALA A 59 0.17 15.79 9.08
N ILE A 60 -0.38 14.60 9.34
CA ILE A 60 -1.78 14.43 9.74
C ILE A 60 -1.98 14.89 11.19
N ILE A 61 -1.07 14.53 12.10
CA ILE A 61 -1.12 14.95 13.51
C ILE A 61 -1.03 16.48 13.61
N ASP A 62 -0.11 17.10 12.89
CA ASP A 62 0.05 18.57 12.89
C ASP A 62 -1.20 19.29 12.37
N ASP A 63 -1.79 18.79 11.27
CA ASP A 63 -3.04 19.33 10.69
C ASP A 63 -4.20 19.23 11.71
N VAL A 64 -4.35 18.08 12.36
CA VAL A 64 -5.41 17.84 13.35
C VAL A 64 -5.21 18.64 14.63
N MET A 65 -3.96 18.78 15.10
CA MET A 65 -3.64 19.53 16.33
C MET A 65 -3.69 21.04 16.14
N SER A 66 -3.58 21.54 14.90
CA SER A 66 -3.59 22.99 14.60
C SER A 66 -4.91 23.68 14.97
N ASP A 67 -6.01 22.95 15.01
CA ASP A 67 -7.34 23.47 15.38
C ASP A 67 -7.58 23.53 16.91
N LEU A 68 -6.63 23.05 17.72
CA LEU A 68 -6.82 22.91 19.17
C LEU A 68 -6.26 24.11 19.97
N PRO A 69 -7.07 24.80 20.80
CA PRO A 69 -6.60 25.91 21.62
C PRO A 69 -5.60 25.49 22.71
N GLU A 70 -4.67 26.39 23.07
CA GLU A 70 -3.62 26.15 24.08
C GLU A 70 -4.20 25.81 25.46
N GLU A 71 -5.35 26.41 25.82
CA GLU A 71 -6.02 26.14 27.10
C GLU A 71 -6.57 24.72 27.17
N VAL A 72 -6.87 24.10 26.03
CA VAL A 72 -7.33 22.71 25.93
C VAL A 72 -6.12 21.77 25.91
N LEU A 73 -5.07 22.13 25.16
CA LEU A 73 -3.79 21.40 25.17
C LEU A 73 -3.21 21.29 26.57
N GLY A 74 -3.23 22.37 27.35
CA GLY A 74 -2.75 22.39 28.73
C GLY A 74 -3.56 21.53 29.72
N ARG A 75 -4.75 21.04 29.32
CA ARG A 75 -5.56 20.11 30.13
C ARG A 75 -5.32 18.65 29.79
N LEU A 76 -4.53 18.36 28.75
CA LEU A 76 -4.26 16.98 28.34
C LEU A 76 -3.44 16.23 29.41
N PRO A 77 -3.69 14.92 29.57
CA PRO A 77 -2.86 14.09 30.42
C PRO A 77 -1.39 14.06 29.96
N ILE A 78 -0.48 14.37 30.89
CA ILE A 78 0.97 14.30 30.64
C ILE A 78 1.49 12.85 30.52
N ASP A 79 0.66 11.86 30.84
CA ASP A 79 0.99 10.43 30.81
C ASP A 79 0.81 9.81 29.41
N GLY A 80 0.49 10.62 28.40
CA GLY A 80 0.29 10.14 27.03
C GLY A 80 -0.88 9.18 26.89
N ALA A 81 -1.93 9.33 27.72
CA ALA A 81 -3.08 8.43 27.76
C ALA A 81 -2.74 6.97 28.14
N ALA A 82 -1.64 6.77 28.87
CA ALA A 82 -1.29 5.46 29.44
C ALA A 82 -2.41 4.87 30.31
N GLN A 83 -3.24 5.75 30.90
CA GLN A 83 -4.43 5.43 31.69
C GLN A 83 -5.75 5.68 30.94
N HIS A 84 -5.86 5.31 29.65
CA HIS A 84 -7.10 5.52 28.87
C HIS A 84 -8.39 5.03 29.59
N ASP A 85 -8.33 3.91 30.33
CA ASP A 85 -9.48 3.39 31.08
C ASP A 85 -9.95 4.36 32.17
N HIS A 86 -9.02 5.09 32.77
CA HIS A 86 -9.32 6.11 33.76
C HIS A 86 -9.99 7.32 33.11
N TYR A 87 -9.51 7.74 31.94
CA TYR A 87 -10.08 8.89 31.25
C TYR A 87 -11.45 8.60 30.62
N ILE A 88 -11.69 7.36 30.19
CA ILE A 88 -12.96 6.96 29.56
C ILE A 88 -13.98 6.49 30.60
N TYR A 89 -13.54 5.75 31.63
CA TYR A 89 -14.44 5.07 32.57
C TYR A 89 -14.23 5.46 34.04
N GLY A 90 -13.26 6.33 34.36
CA GLY A 90 -12.96 6.74 35.74
C GLY A 90 -12.22 5.70 36.57
N MET A 91 -11.89 4.53 36.01
CA MET A 91 -11.22 3.45 36.75
C MET A 91 -9.71 3.45 36.47
N PRO A 92 -8.84 3.43 37.50
CA PRO A 92 -7.40 3.33 37.28
C PRO A 92 -7.05 2.02 36.55
N LYS A 93 -6.08 2.08 35.64
CA LYS A 93 -5.60 0.91 34.91
C LYS A 93 -5.00 -0.10 35.91
N ARG A 94 -5.42 -1.36 35.81
CA ARG A 94 -4.87 -2.43 36.64
C ARG A 94 -3.43 -2.68 36.23
N SER A 95 -2.48 -2.44 37.13
CA SER A 95 -1.09 -2.87 36.96
C SER A 95 -1.06 -4.39 36.96
N SER A 96 -0.67 -4.99 35.83
CA SER A 96 -0.31 -6.41 35.75
C SER A 96 1.17 -6.61 35.98
#